data_AF-A0AB73UQT7-F1
#
_entry.id   AF-A0AB73UQT7-F1
#
_cell.length_a   1.000
_cell.length_b   1.000
_cell.length_c   1.000
_cell.angle_alpha   90.00
_cell.angle_beta   90.00
_cell.angle_gamma   90.00
#
_symmetry.space_group_name_H-M   'P 1'
#
loop_
_entity.id
_entity.type
_entity.pdbx_description
1 polymer ?
#
loop_
_entity_poly.entity_id
_entity_poly.type
_entity_poly.pdbx_seq_one_letter_code
_entity_poly.pdbx_strand_id
1 'polypeptide(L)'
;MDYELLKERIEIITSRIKYIGGEVQEVCIDEPSSLEQIIQVEEKLGIKLPNSFKKVLLEFSGNFSLRWFLPDDVELPNEFTDIFCGTPHWSLESLSEFEKERKGLVDEFFSNMDDEYDVVLHNKLAFCEVGNGDYLAFDMKDDIDAPIIYLSHDDGEGHGYKIANNFIEFIESWSRVAFVGCEDWQWLPFTTSFESGINPDDEPAKKFRNCLELNI
;
A
#
# COMPACT_ATOMS: atom_id res chain seq x y z
N MET A 1 1.83 3.17 16.83
CA MET A 1 2.00 1.85 16.20
C MET A 1 3.09 1.11 16.96
N ASP A 2 2.99 -0.20 17.05
CA ASP A 2 4.05 -1.04 17.61
C ASP A 2 4.89 -1.60 16.46
N TYR A 3 6.09 -1.07 16.26
CA TYR A 3 6.96 -1.48 15.16
C TYR A 3 7.65 -2.83 15.41
N GLU A 4 7.74 -3.27 16.66
CA GLU A 4 8.25 -4.61 16.97
C GLU A 4 7.20 -5.65 16.59
N LEU A 5 5.92 -5.38 16.87
CA LEU A 5 4.82 -6.21 16.37
C LEU A 5 4.78 -6.24 14.83
N LEU A 6 5.02 -5.11 14.15
CA LEU A 6 5.08 -5.09 12.69
C LEU A 6 6.19 -6.00 12.15
N LYS A 7 7.40 -5.94 12.74
CA LYS A 7 8.51 -6.84 12.39
C LYS A 7 8.16 -8.30 12.65
N GLU A 8 7.55 -8.60 13.79
CA GLU A 8 7.08 -9.96 14.12
C GLU A 8 6.10 -10.47 13.07
N ARG A 9 5.13 -9.65 12.63
CA ARG A 9 4.21 -10.03 11.54
C ARG A 9 4.95 -10.31 10.24
N ILE A 10 5.93 -9.48 9.86
CA ILE A 10 6.74 -9.71 8.65
C ILE A 10 7.50 -11.04 8.75
N GLU A 11 8.08 -11.36 9.91
CA GLU A 11 8.75 -12.63 10.15
C GLU A 11 7.79 -13.82 10.08
N ILE A 12 6.59 -13.71 10.67
CA ILE A 12 5.55 -14.75 10.61
C ILE A 12 5.12 -14.98 9.17
N ILE A 13 4.81 -13.92 8.42
CA ILE A 13 4.40 -13.99 7.01
C ILE A 13 5.48 -14.67 6.19
N THR A 14 6.70 -14.13 6.21
CA THR A 14 7.80 -14.65 5.37
C THR A 14 8.19 -16.09 5.72
N SER A 15 8.17 -16.45 7.01
CA SER A 15 8.40 -17.83 7.45
C SER A 15 7.30 -18.77 6.98
N ARG A 16 6.04 -18.32 7.05
CA ARG A 16 4.90 -19.13 6.63
C ARG A 16 4.89 -19.33 5.11
N ILE A 17 5.13 -18.28 4.32
CA ILE A 17 5.22 -18.37 2.86
C ILE A 17 6.29 -19.39 2.46
N LYS A 18 7.50 -19.32 3.05
CA LYS A 18 8.56 -20.31 2.79
C LYS A 18 8.16 -21.72 3.21
N TYR A 19 7.48 -21.86 4.35
CA TYR A 19 7.06 -23.16 4.88
C TYR A 19 6.08 -23.88 3.96
N ILE A 20 5.13 -23.16 3.36
CA ILE A 20 4.17 -23.74 2.42
C ILE A 20 4.73 -23.94 1.01
N GLY A 21 6.01 -23.63 0.77
CA GLY A 21 6.68 -23.80 -0.52
C GLY A 21 6.66 -22.57 -1.44
N GLY A 22 6.16 -21.43 -0.95
CA GLY A 22 6.22 -20.16 -1.66
C GLY A 22 7.59 -19.50 -1.59
N GLU A 23 7.72 -18.37 -2.28
CA GLU A 23 8.96 -17.62 -2.40
C GLU A 23 8.90 -16.32 -1.59
N VAL A 24 10.01 -15.96 -0.96
CA VAL A 24 10.23 -14.61 -0.42
C VAL A 24 11.46 -14.07 -1.14
N GLN A 25 11.22 -13.16 -2.08
CA GLN A 25 12.26 -12.62 -2.96
C GLN A 25 12.94 -11.41 -2.33
N GLU A 26 12.24 -10.67 -1.48
CA GLU A 26 12.77 -9.45 -0.88
C GLU A 26 12.19 -9.20 0.52
N VAL A 27 13.06 -8.78 1.44
CA VAL A 27 12.71 -8.16 2.71
C VAL A 27 13.72 -7.04 2.95
N CYS A 28 13.32 -5.81 2.68
CA CYS A 28 14.10 -4.60 2.91
C CYS A 28 13.40 -3.79 4.00
N ILE A 29 14.13 -3.52 5.08
CA ILE A 29 13.74 -2.60 6.14
C ILE A 29 14.99 -1.78 6.44
N ASP A 30 15.15 -0.66 5.76
CA ASP A 30 16.30 0.21 5.97
C ASP A 30 16.13 1.02 7.26
N GLU A 31 17.21 1.69 7.68
CA GLU A 31 17.19 2.60 8.81
C GLU A 31 16.13 3.70 8.64
N PRO A 32 15.53 4.20 9.73
CA PRO A 32 14.65 5.36 9.68
C PRO A 32 15.33 6.58 9.06
N SER A 33 14.57 7.37 8.31
CA SER A 33 15.03 8.65 7.78
C SER A 33 15.22 9.68 8.89
N SER A 34 16.14 10.61 8.67
CA SER A 34 16.30 11.79 9.52
C SER A 34 15.24 12.85 9.20
N LEU A 35 15.00 13.76 10.16
CA LEU A 35 14.11 14.89 9.93
C LEU A 35 14.60 15.79 8.80
N GLU A 36 15.91 15.98 8.67
CA GLU A 36 16.52 16.77 7.59
C GLU A 36 16.27 16.15 6.22
N GLN A 37 16.36 14.82 6.09
CA GLN A 37 16.06 14.13 4.83
C GLN A 37 14.60 14.34 4.43
N ILE A 38 13.67 14.21 5.38
CA ILE A 38 12.24 14.46 5.15
C ILE A 38 12.00 15.91 4.70
N ILE A 39 12.60 16.88 5.39
CA ILE A 39 12.46 18.31 5.05
C ILE A 39 12.97 18.57 3.62
N GLN A 40 14.12 18.00 3.23
CA GLN A 40 14.67 18.16 1.89
C GLN A 40 13.73 17.61 0.81
N VAL A 41 13.10 16.46 1.05
CA VAL A 41 12.12 15.89 0.11
C VAL A 41 10.84 16.71 0.06
N GLU A 42 10.32 17.18 1.20
CA GLU A 42 9.19 18.12 1.25
C GLU A 42 9.46 19.41 0.46
N GLU A 43 10.65 20.01 0.62
CA GLU A 43 11.06 21.19 -0.13
C GLU A 43 11.16 20.93 -1.63
N LYS A 44 11.70 19.78 -2.03
CA LYS A 44 11.81 19.37 -3.44
C LYS A 44 10.45 19.14 -4.08
N LEU A 45 9.52 18.51 -3.36
CA LEU A 45 8.16 18.24 -3.83
C LEU A 45 7.25 19.48 -3.77
N GLY A 46 7.60 20.46 -2.93
CA GLY A 46 6.76 21.64 -2.67
C GLY A 46 5.51 21.35 -1.83
N ILE A 47 5.52 20.25 -1.07
CA ILE A 47 4.40 19.79 -0.23
C ILE A 47 4.90 19.36 1.15
N LYS A 48 3.99 19.32 2.13
CA LYS A 48 4.25 18.68 3.42
C LYS A 48 3.78 17.23 3.38
N LEU A 49 4.61 16.30 3.84
CA LEU A 49 4.24 14.90 3.93
C LEU A 49 3.23 14.69 5.08
N PRO A 50 2.26 13.77 4.92
CA PRO A 50 1.30 13.41 5.97
C PRO A 50 1.99 13.02 7.27
N ASN A 51 1.38 13.37 8.40
CA ASN A 51 1.99 13.16 9.71
C ASN A 51 2.23 11.69 10.06
N SER A 52 1.28 10.81 9.76
CA SER A 52 1.42 9.36 9.93
C SER A 52 2.59 8.81 9.10
N PHE A 53 2.74 9.27 7.86
CA PHE A 53 3.82 8.82 6.99
C PHE A 53 5.19 9.28 7.50
N LYS A 54 5.33 10.56 7.87
CA LYS A 54 6.57 11.07 8.49
C LYS A 54 6.94 10.29 9.74
N LYS A 55 5.95 9.91 10.56
CA LYS A 55 6.18 9.13 11.76
C LYS A 55 6.77 7.76 11.44
N VAL A 56 6.26 7.07 10.42
CA VAL A 56 6.81 5.78 9.98
C VAL A 56 8.21 5.93 9.39
N LEU A 57 8.44 6.97 8.60
CA LEU A 57 9.78 7.28 8.06
C LEU A 57 10.80 7.55 9.17
N LEU A 58 10.43 8.31 10.21
CA LEU A 58 11.31 8.69 11.32
C LEU A 58 11.55 7.58 12.36
N GLU A 59 10.59 6.67 12.53
CA GLU A 59 10.59 5.72 13.66
C GLU A 59 10.75 4.26 13.22
N PHE A 60 10.48 3.93 11.96
CA PHE A 60 10.52 2.55 11.46
C PHE A 60 11.49 2.35 10.30
N SER A 61 11.22 2.98 9.16
CA SER A 61 12.05 2.77 7.97
C SER A 61 11.83 3.85 6.92
N GLY A 62 12.93 4.43 6.45
CA GLY A 62 12.94 5.38 5.33
C GLY A 62 12.69 4.72 3.97
N ASN A 63 12.97 3.42 3.86
CA ASN A 63 12.81 2.61 2.67
C ASN A 63 12.45 1.18 3.08
N PHE A 64 11.27 0.75 2.68
CA PHE A 64 10.75 -0.57 2.97
C PHE A 64 10.27 -1.23 1.69
N SER A 65 10.57 -2.51 1.55
CA SER A 65 9.92 -3.36 0.58
C SER A 65 9.84 -4.80 1.08
N LEU A 66 8.73 -5.46 0.78
CA LEU A 66 8.56 -6.88 1.00
C LEU A 66 8.00 -7.48 -0.28
N ARG A 67 8.59 -8.59 -0.72
CA ARG A 67 8.12 -9.31 -1.90
C ARG A 67 8.02 -10.80 -1.60
N TRP A 68 6.80 -11.31 -1.63
CA TRP A 68 6.52 -12.73 -1.46
C TRP A 68 5.54 -13.24 -2.53
N PHE A 69 5.62 -14.54 -2.82
CA PHE A 69 4.76 -15.26 -3.74
C PHE A 69 4.28 -16.55 -3.10
N LEU A 70 3.01 -16.87 -3.26
CA LEU A 70 2.49 -18.20 -2.93
C LEU A 70 3.01 -19.22 -3.94
N PRO A 71 3.06 -20.52 -3.57
CA PRO A 71 3.35 -21.57 -4.53
C PRO A 71 2.16 -21.77 -5.47
N ASP A 72 2.44 -22.20 -6.71
CA ASP A 72 1.43 -22.38 -7.77
C ASP A 72 0.32 -23.39 -7.42
N ASP A 73 0.60 -24.33 -6.50
CA ASP A 73 -0.31 -25.40 -6.10
C ASP A 73 -1.13 -25.07 -4.84
N VAL A 74 -1.03 -23.84 -4.31
CA VAL A 74 -1.90 -23.42 -3.20
C VAL A 74 -3.35 -23.33 -3.67
N GLU A 75 -4.24 -24.06 -2.99
CA GLU A 75 -5.68 -23.94 -3.23
C GLU A 75 -6.27 -22.91 -2.26
N LEU A 76 -6.62 -21.73 -2.79
CA LEU A 76 -7.36 -20.72 -2.06
C LEU A 76 -8.85 -20.77 -2.40
N PRO A 77 -9.73 -20.38 -1.47
CA PRO A 77 -11.13 -20.09 -1.78
C PRO A 77 -11.28 -19.13 -2.96
N ASN A 78 -12.38 -19.26 -3.73
CA ASN A 78 -12.63 -18.48 -4.96
C ASN A 78 -12.48 -16.97 -4.79
N GLU A 79 -12.81 -16.42 -3.62
CA GLU A 79 -12.68 -14.98 -3.36
C GLU A 79 -11.22 -14.51 -3.18
N PHE A 80 -10.26 -15.43 -3.09
CA PHE A 80 -8.83 -15.15 -2.86
C PHE A 80 -7.94 -15.73 -3.96
N THR A 81 -8.50 -16.27 -5.05
CA THR A 81 -7.72 -16.96 -6.10
C THR A 81 -6.72 -16.04 -6.80
N ASP A 82 -6.99 -14.74 -6.82
CA ASP A 82 -6.11 -13.73 -7.44
C ASP A 82 -5.07 -13.17 -6.44
N ILE A 83 -5.07 -13.66 -5.20
CA ILE A 83 -4.07 -13.29 -4.18
C ILE A 83 -2.91 -14.29 -4.25
N PHE A 84 -1.99 -14.07 -5.18
CA PHE A 84 -0.81 -14.92 -5.37
C PHE A 84 0.50 -14.30 -4.86
N CYS A 85 0.50 -13.03 -4.45
CA CYS A 85 1.70 -12.34 -4.01
C CYS A 85 1.40 -11.21 -3.00
N GLY A 86 2.48 -10.67 -2.44
CA GLY A 86 2.50 -9.43 -1.68
C GLY A 86 3.71 -8.60 -2.08
N THR A 87 3.48 -7.32 -2.35
CA THR A 87 4.50 -6.38 -2.87
C THR A 87 4.47 -5.00 -2.20
N PRO A 88 4.20 -4.88 -0.87
CA PRO A 88 4.17 -3.58 -0.23
C PRO A 88 5.54 -2.89 -0.31
N HIS A 89 5.54 -1.60 -0.64
CA HIS A 89 6.77 -0.81 -0.58
C HIS A 89 6.49 0.68 -0.40
N TRP A 90 7.47 1.37 0.17
CA TRP A 90 7.56 2.82 0.18
C TRP A 90 9.02 3.24 0.32
N SER A 91 9.35 4.42 -0.20
CA SER A 91 10.71 4.94 -0.16
C SER A 91 10.69 6.45 -0.18
N LEU A 92 11.28 7.10 0.83
CA LEU A 92 11.40 8.55 0.89
C LEU A 92 12.12 9.12 -0.35
N GLU A 93 13.15 8.42 -0.82
CA GLU A 93 13.94 8.85 -1.97
C GLU A 93 13.16 8.74 -3.29
N SER A 94 12.30 7.72 -3.41
CA SER A 94 11.54 7.43 -4.64
C SER A 94 10.26 8.25 -4.78
N LEU A 95 9.78 8.92 -3.70
CA LEU A 95 8.56 9.74 -3.74
C LEU A 95 8.54 10.77 -4.89
N SER A 96 9.69 11.39 -5.17
CA SER A 96 9.80 12.38 -6.26
C SER A 96 9.58 11.78 -7.64
N GLU A 97 9.96 10.52 -7.83
CA GLU A 97 9.82 9.81 -9.09
C GLU A 97 8.38 9.37 -9.28
N PHE A 98 7.79 8.68 -8.29
CA PHE A 98 6.38 8.26 -8.34
C PHE A 98 5.43 9.43 -8.56
N GLU A 99 5.65 10.55 -7.87
CA GLU A 99 4.81 11.73 -8.03
C GLU A 99 4.99 12.39 -9.42
N LYS A 100 6.19 12.34 -9.99
CA LYS A 100 6.44 12.84 -11.33
C LYS A 100 5.73 11.99 -12.38
N GLU A 101 5.76 10.67 -12.24
CA GLU A 101 5.08 9.75 -13.16
C GLU A 101 3.56 9.89 -13.08
N ARG A 102 3.01 9.90 -11.86
CA ARG A 102 1.57 10.15 -11.64
C ARG A 102 1.13 11.47 -12.28
N LYS A 103 1.91 12.55 -12.11
CA LYS A 103 1.64 13.84 -12.78
C LYS A 103 1.70 13.74 -14.30
N GLY A 104 2.66 12.99 -14.83
CA GLY A 104 2.75 12.72 -16.27
C GLY A 104 1.48 12.05 -16.81
N LEU A 105 0.97 11.02 -16.11
CA LEU A 105 -0.30 10.37 -16.47
C LEU A 105 -1.48 11.35 -16.47
N VAL A 106 -1.57 12.18 -15.43
CA VAL A 106 -2.61 13.21 -15.34
C VAL A 106 -2.53 14.22 -16.48
N ASP A 107 -1.34 14.73 -16.77
CA ASP A 107 -1.15 15.74 -17.82
C ASP A 107 -1.43 15.19 -19.22
N GLU A 108 -1.09 13.91 -19.47
CA GLU A 108 -1.24 13.29 -20.79
C GLU A 108 -2.63 12.70 -21.04
N PHE A 109 -3.25 12.08 -20.03
CA PHE A 109 -4.44 11.25 -20.21
C PHE A 109 -5.63 11.67 -19.34
N PHE A 110 -5.39 12.19 -18.13
CA PHE A 110 -6.46 12.45 -17.13
C PHE A 110 -6.59 13.93 -16.74
N SER A 111 -6.54 14.81 -17.73
CA SER A 111 -6.53 16.27 -17.50
C SER A 111 -7.94 16.89 -17.40
N ASN A 112 -9.01 16.12 -17.61
CA ASN A 112 -10.38 16.64 -17.67
C ASN A 112 -11.01 16.73 -16.26
N MET A 113 -10.97 17.92 -15.66
CA MET A 113 -11.56 18.17 -14.34
C MET A 113 -13.10 18.06 -14.27
N ASP A 114 -13.80 17.93 -15.40
CA ASP A 114 -15.25 17.68 -15.43
C ASP A 114 -15.58 16.17 -15.49
N ASP A 115 -14.58 15.30 -15.66
CA ASP A 115 -14.73 13.85 -15.66
C ASP A 115 -14.55 13.27 -14.25
N GLU A 116 -15.51 12.45 -13.80
CA GLU A 116 -15.51 11.89 -12.44
C GLU A 116 -14.35 10.93 -12.19
N TYR A 117 -13.87 10.23 -13.22
CA TYR A 117 -12.71 9.36 -13.15
C TYR A 117 -11.43 10.18 -13.02
N ASP A 118 -11.20 11.12 -13.94
CA ASP A 118 -9.98 11.95 -13.96
C ASP A 118 -9.76 12.67 -12.63
N VAL A 119 -10.82 13.29 -12.08
CA VAL A 119 -10.76 14.11 -10.85
C VAL A 119 -10.19 13.36 -9.63
N VAL A 120 -10.31 12.03 -9.59
CA VAL A 120 -9.74 11.21 -8.52
C VAL A 120 -8.21 11.29 -8.52
N LEU A 121 -7.55 11.32 -9.69
CA LEU A 121 -6.09 11.38 -9.79
C LEU A 121 -5.51 12.75 -9.38
N HIS A 122 -6.33 13.80 -9.28
CA HIS A 122 -5.88 15.16 -8.94
C HIS A 122 -5.74 15.37 -7.43
N ASN A 123 -4.83 16.28 -7.04
CA ASN A 123 -4.51 16.60 -5.63
C ASN A 123 -4.07 15.36 -4.84
N LYS A 124 -3.17 14.57 -5.43
CA LYS A 124 -2.62 13.35 -4.84
C LYS A 124 -1.11 13.43 -4.68
N LEU A 125 -0.58 12.57 -3.82
CA LEU A 125 0.85 12.26 -3.74
C LEU A 125 1.04 10.75 -3.85
N ALA A 126 1.55 10.27 -4.98
CA ALA A 126 1.89 8.85 -5.14
C ALA A 126 3.09 8.47 -4.26
N PHE A 127 3.04 7.29 -3.65
CA PHE A 127 4.15 6.76 -2.82
C PHE A 127 4.52 5.30 -3.10
N CYS A 128 3.67 4.56 -3.82
CA CYS A 128 3.87 3.16 -4.17
C CYS A 128 3.31 2.93 -5.57
N GLU A 129 4.15 2.41 -6.46
CA GLU A 129 3.76 1.99 -7.80
C GLU A 129 3.23 0.56 -7.73
N VAL A 130 2.12 0.26 -8.39
CA VAL A 130 1.55 -1.10 -8.39
C VAL A 130 2.29 -2.03 -9.37
N GLY A 131 2.97 -1.44 -10.38
CA GLY A 131 3.75 -2.15 -11.40
C GLY A 131 3.00 -2.41 -12.71
N ASN A 132 1.72 -2.03 -12.78
CA ASN A 132 0.89 -2.09 -13.98
C ASN A 132 0.54 -0.69 -14.53
N GLY A 133 0.99 0.40 -13.89
CA GLY A 133 0.59 1.78 -14.18
C GLY A 133 -0.28 2.41 -13.08
N ASP A 134 -0.80 1.60 -12.16
CA ASP A 134 -1.58 2.05 -11.00
C ASP A 134 -0.67 2.50 -9.85
N TYR A 135 -1.25 3.26 -8.92
CA TYR A 135 -0.54 3.79 -7.76
C TYR A 135 -1.37 3.70 -6.49
N LEU A 136 -0.69 3.53 -5.36
CA LEU A 136 -1.22 3.93 -4.06
C LEU A 136 -0.76 5.35 -3.77
N ALA A 137 -1.69 6.19 -3.33
CA ALA A 137 -1.44 7.61 -3.13
C ALA A 137 -2.12 8.16 -1.89
N PHE A 138 -1.56 9.25 -1.36
CA PHE A 138 -2.21 10.07 -0.37
C PHE A 138 -3.23 10.99 -1.03
N ASP A 139 -4.43 11.10 -0.45
CA ASP A 139 -5.42 12.12 -0.86
C ASP A 139 -5.12 13.47 -0.19
N MET A 140 -4.47 14.37 -0.94
CA MET A 140 -3.94 15.63 -0.43
C MET A 140 -4.97 16.78 -0.47
N LYS A 141 -6.28 16.47 -0.57
CA LYS A 141 -7.32 17.48 -0.77
C LYS A 141 -7.39 18.52 0.36
N ASP A 142 -7.33 18.13 1.64
CA ASP A 142 -7.40 19.10 2.76
C ASP A 142 -6.87 18.56 4.12
N ASP A 143 -6.12 17.45 4.14
CA ASP A 143 -5.76 16.78 5.39
C ASP A 143 -4.26 16.91 5.77
N ILE A 144 -4.02 17.11 7.07
CA ILE A 144 -2.69 17.03 7.70
C ILE A 144 -2.20 15.57 7.75
N ASP A 145 -3.13 14.62 7.79
CA ASP A 145 -2.86 13.19 7.81
C ASP A 145 -3.72 12.47 6.77
N ALA A 146 -3.31 12.62 5.51
CA ALA A 146 -4.05 12.20 4.32
C ALA A 146 -4.42 10.70 4.31
N PRO A 147 -5.67 10.38 3.92
CA PRO A 147 -6.09 9.02 3.59
C PRO A 147 -5.26 8.41 2.47
N ILE A 148 -5.19 7.08 2.46
CA ILE A 148 -4.60 6.31 1.37
C ILE A 148 -5.70 5.92 0.40
N ILE A 149 -5.48 6.17 -0.88
CA ILE A 149 -6.39 5.81 -1.95
C ILE A 149 -5.68 5.06 -3.07
N TYR A 150 -6.45 4.28 -3.82
CA TYR A 150 -5.99 3.61 -5.03
C TYR A 150 -6.23 4.47 -6.26
N LEU A 151 -5.25 4.51 -7.17
CA LEU A 151 -5.33 5.22 -8.44
C LEU A 151 -5.15 4.21 -9.57
N SER A 152 -6.23 3.89 -10.27
CA SER A 152 -6.15 3.09 -11.49
C SER A 152 -5.87 3.94 -12.73
N HIS A 153 -5.05 3.43 -13.64
CA HIS A 153 -4.76 4.01 -14.95
C HIS A 153 -5.67 3.47 -16.07
N ASP A 154 -6.45 2.41 -15.85
CA ASP A 154 -7.26 1.75 -16.89
C ASP A 154 -8.54 1.10 -16.34
N ASP A 155 -9.48 1.92 -15.86
CA ASP A 155 -10.83 1.53 -15.41
C ASP A 155 -10.89 0.43 -14.32
N GLY A 156 -9.85 0.30 -13.49
CA GLY A 156 -9.82 -0.66 -12.37
C GLY A 156 -10.93 -0.40 -11.34
N GLU A 157 -11.54 -1.47 -10.81
CA GLU A 157 -12.64 -1.39 -9.85
C GLU A 157 -12.26 -0.60 -8.59
N GLY A 158 -10.99 -0.71 -8.17
CA GLY A 158 -10.45 -0.01 -7.03
C GLY A 158 -10.25 1.49 -7.26
N HIS A 159 -10.46 2.04 -8.45
CA HIS A 159 -10.16 3.44 -8.74
C HIS A 159 -10.88 4.39 -7.75
N GLY A 160 -10.10 5.15 -6.99
CA GLY A 160 -10.58 6.09 -5.97
C GLY A 160 -10.98 5.47 -4.63
N TYR A 161 -10.94 4.15 -4.48
CA TYR A 161 -11.23 3.50 -3.20
C TYR A 161 -10.28 4.00 -2.13
N LYS A 162 -10.85 4.30 -0.96
CA LYS A 162 -10.06 4.53 0.24
C LYS A 162 -9.60 3.18 0.79
N ILE A 163 -8.28 3.05 0.96
CA ILE A 163 -7.63 1.86 1.52
C ILE A 163 -7.43 2.00 3.03
N ALA A 164 -7.17 3.22 3.53
CA ALA A 164 -7.06 3.52 4.96
C ALA A 164 -7.22 5.02 5.22
N ASN A 165 -7.49 5.42 6.47
CA ASN A 165 -7.63 6.85 6.80
C ASN A 165 -6.30 7.60 6.96
N ASN A 166 -5.18 6.88 7.13
CA ASN A 166 -3.83 7.42 7.17
C ASN A 166 -2.80 6.29 6.97
N PHE A 167 -1.52 6.65 6.89
CA PHE A 167 -0.45 5.69 6.60
C PHE A 167 -0.20 4.66 7.71
N ILE A 168 -0.41 5.04 8.98
CA ILE A 168 -0.21 4.11 10.11
C ILE A 168 -1.31 3.05 10.12
N GLU A 169 -2.56 3.47 9.92
CA GLU A 169 -3.69 2.54 9.79
C GLU A 169 -3.53 1.64 8.57
N PHE A 170 -3.02 2.19 7.46
CA PHE A 170 -2.72 1.44 6.24
C PHE A 170 -1.77 0.29 6.51
N ILE A 171 -0.57 0.55 7.06
CA ILE A 171 0.41 -0.51 7.30
C ILE A 171 -0.04 -1.49 8.40
N GLU A 172 -0.75 -1.00 9.42
CA GLU A 172 -1.32 -1.86 10.46
C GLU A 172 -2.34 -2.84 9.85
N SER A 173 -3.32 -2.33 9.10
CA SER A 173 -4.39 -3.13 8.52
C SER A 173 -3.88 -4.07 7.42
N TRP A 174 -2.99 -3.57 6.56
CA TRP A 174 -2.44 -4.34 5.45
C TRP A 174 -1.52 -5.46 5.94
N SER A 175 -0.71 -5.22 6.99
CA SER A 175 0.12 -6.27 7.61
C SER A 175 -0.70 -7.44 8.16
N ARG A 176 -1.93 -7.17 8.63
CA ARG A 176 -2.85 -8.17 9.18
C ARG A 176 -3.59 -8.97 8.11
N VAL A 177 -3.48 -8.58 6.85
CA VAL A 177 -3.86 -9.40 5.69
C VAL A 177 -2.60 -9.82 4.91
N ALA A 178 -1.50 -10.06 5.63
CA ALA A 178 -0.25 -10.57 5.08
C ALA A 178 0.44 -9.66 4.05
N PHE A 179 0.08 -8.37 3.99
CA PHE A 179 0.50 -7.49 2.91
C PHE A 179 0.25 -8.09 1.52
N VAL A 180 -0.98 -8.52 1.23
CA VAL A 180 -1.41 -8.90 -0.12
C VAL A 180 -0.98 -7.86 -1.17
N GLY A 181 -0.81 -8.25 -2.42
CA GLY A 181 -0.25 -7.38 -3.44
C GLY A 181 -1.07 -6.11 -3.71
N CYS A 182 -0.44 -5.16 -4.38
CA CYS A 182 -0.95 -3.79 -4.48
C CYS A 182 -2.11 -3.64 -5.46
N GLU A 183 -2.34 -4.60 -6.36
CA GLU A 183 -3.45 -4.55 -7.32
C GLU A 183 -4.80 -4.63 -6.62
N ASP A 184 -5.79 -3.91 -7.15
CA ASP A 184 -7.10 -3.75 -6.51
C ASP A 184 -7.78 -5.07 -6.16
N TRP A 185 -7.84 -6.01 -7.10
CA TRP A 185 -8.43 -7.33 -6.87
C TRP A 185 -7.75 -8.14 -5.75
N GLN A 186 -6.51 -7.81 -5.35
CA GLN A 186 -5.82 -8.53 -4.28
C GLN A 186 -6.24 -8.04 -2.88
N TRP A 187 -6.57 -6.75 -2.72
CA TRP A 187 -6.98 -6.19 -1.43
C TRP A 187 -8.47 -5.88 -1.32
N LEU A 188 -9.20 -5.73 -2.44
CA LEU A 188 -10.65 -5.52 -2.48
C LEU A 188 -11.45 -6.54 -1.67
N PRO A 189 -11.11 -7.85 -1.63
CA PRO A 189 -11.82 -8.84 -0.81
C PRO A 189 -11.85 -8.50 0.69
N PHE A 190 -10.96 -7.62 1.16
CA PHE A 190 -10.89 -7.17 2.55
C PHE A 190 -11.54 -5.80 2.77
N THR A 191 -12.33 -5.32 1.82
CA THR A 191 -13.09 -4.06 1.93
C THR A 191 -14.59 -4.34 1.91
N THR A 192 -15.38 -3.42 2.45
CA THR A 192 -16.85 -3.56 2.52
C THR A 192 -17.59 -2.46 1.75
N SER A 193 -16.91 -1.36 1.45
CA SER A 193 -17.41 -0.27 0.61
C SER A 193 -16.24 0.59 0.13
N PHE A 194 -16.51 1.46 -0.84
CA PHE A 194 -15.57 2.46 -1.36
C PHE A 194 -14.83 3.28 -0.28
N GLU A 195 -15.48 3.48 0.87
CA GLU A 195 -14.99 4.32 1.98
C GLU A 195 -14.56 3.52 3.22
N SER A 196 -14.57 2.18 3.19
CA SER A 196 -14.30 1.41 4.42
C SER A 196 -12.83 1.30 4.77
N GLY A 197 -11.95 1.31 3.76
CA GLY A 197 -10.59 0.79 3.92
C GLY A 197 -10.53 -0.73 4.05
N ILE A 198 -9.32 -1.26 4.13
CA ILE A 198 -9.03 -2.66 4.45
C ILE A 198 -9.46 -2.93 5.89
N ASN A 199 -10.35 -3.90 6.08
CA ASN A 199 -10.82 -4.33 7.39
C ASN A 199 -10.22 -5.70 7.78
N PRO A 200 -9.12 -5.72 8.55
CA PRO A 200 -8.46 -6.97 8.93
C PRO A 200 -9.27 -7.81 9.94
N ASP A 201 -10.35 -7.27 10.51
CA ASP A 201 -11.18 -7.91 11.54
C ASP A 201 -12.47 -8.51 10.99
N ASP A 202 -12.72 -8.38 9.69
CA ASP A 202 -13.89 -8.98 9.05
C ASP A 202 -13.71 -10.49 8.79
N GLU A 203 -14.78 -11.11 8.27
CA GLU A 203 -14.77 -12.55 7.98
C GLU A 203 -13.84 -12.92 6.82
N PRO A 204 -13.82 -12.21 5.67
CA PRO A 204 -12.81 -12.42 4.63
C PRO A 204 -11.36 -12.44 5.14
N ALA A 205 -10.94 -11.45 5.92
CA ALA A 205 -9.58 -11.34 6.43
C ALA A 205 -9.23 -12.50 7.39
N LYS A 206 -10.14 -12.86 8.29
CA LYS A 206 -9.97 -14.04 9.17
C LYS A 206 -9.89 -15.33 8.36
N LYS A 207 -10.75 -15.49 7.35
CA LYS A 207 -10.76 -16.66 6.48
C LYS A 207 -9.44 -16.81 5.73
N PHE A 208 -8.95 -15.73 5.14
CA PHE A 208 -7.66 -15.72 4.44
C PHE A 208 -6.49 -16.10 5.36
N ARG A 209 -6.39 -15.47 6.54
CA ARG A 209 -5.36 -15.84 7.54
C ARG A 209 -5.46 -17.30 7.97
N ASN A 210 -6.67 -17.82 8.20
CA ASN A 210 -6.88 -19.22 8.56
C ASN A 210 -6.47 -20.18 7.44
N CYS A 211 -6.79 -19.86 6.18
CA CYS A 211 -6.37 -20.66 5.01
C CYS A 211 -4.85 -20.77 4.92
N LEU A 212 -4.13 -19.69 5.25
CA LEU A 212 -2.67 -19.68 5.27
C LEU A 212 -2.07 -20.05 6.62
N GLU A 213 -2.87 -20.39 7.64
CA GLU A 213 -2.43 -20.61 9.04
C GLU A 213 -1.54 -19.48 9.59
N LEU A 214 -1.88 -18.23 9.28
CA LEU A 214 -1.20 -17.03 9.75
C LEU A 214 -1.80 -16.52 11.07
N ASN A 215 -0.98 -16.45 12.11
CA ASN A 215 -1.36 -15.91 13.42
C ASN A 215 -0.87 -14.45 13.57
N ILE A 216 -1.52 -13.52 12.85
CA ILE A 216 -1.16 -12.09 12.76
C ILE A 216 -2.35 -11.15 12.97
#